data_AF-A0A4V6BAF8-F1
#
_entry.id   AF-A0A4V6BAF8-F1
#
_cell.length_a   1.000
_cell.length_b   1.000
_cell.length_c   1.000
_cell.angle_alpha   90.00
_cell.angle_beta   90.00
_cell.angle_gamma   90.00
#
_symmetry.space_group_name_H-M   'P 1'
#
loop_
_entity.id
_entity.type
_entity.pdbx_description
1 polymer ?
#
loop_
_entity_poly.entity_id
_entity_poly.type
_entity_poly.pdbx_seq_one_letter_code
_entity_poly.pdbx_strand_id
1 'polypeptide(L)'
;MGEYQNKAVELMRNRVGESILNNKIERREAFLRKALALYHVMGGTAEGVQAATKDVATLPVPAVDVAVGDVMYKLAAIGHVADIDIIQAGYNKLDAANLHILSKGKKLLQKQRENKLSATTPPAK
;
A
#
# COMPACT_ATOMS: atom_id res chain seq x y z
N MET A 1 -4.96 18.47 -0.81
CA MET A 1 -4.65 17.12 -1.33
C MET A 1 -5.88 16.59 -2.06
N GLY A 2 -5.71 15.84 -3.14
CA GLY A 2 -6.82 15.32 -3.94
C GLY A 2 -7.67 14.29 -3.18
N GLU A 3 -8.89 14.05 -3.64
CA GLU A 3 -9.84 13.14 -2.97
C GLU A 3 -9.25 11.73 -2.77
N TYR A 4 -8.66 11.16 -3.83
CA TYR A 4 -7.98 9.87 -3.76
C TYR A 4 -6.89 9.85 -2.68
N GLN A 5 -6.06 10.89 -2.62
CA GLN A 5 -4.97 10.99 -1.65
C GLN A 5 -5.50 11.06 -0.22
N ASN A 6 -6.56 11.82 0.02
CA ASN A 6 -7.20 11.90 1.34
C ASN A 6 -7.71 10.52 1.79
N LYS A 7 -8.43 9.80 0.91
CA LYS A 7 -8.93 8.45 1.20
C LYS A 7 -7.79 7.45 1.43
N ALA A 8 -6.73 7.52 0.64
CA ALA A 8 -5.56 6.66 0.81
C ALA A 8 -4.85 6.89 2.15
N VAL A 9 -4.67 8.15 2.56
CA VAL A 9 -4.06 8.52 3.84
C VAL A 9 -4.92 8.06 5.02
N GLU A 10 -6.23 8.27 4.96
CA GLU A 10 -7.17 7.80 5.98
C GLU A 10 -7.12 6.28 6.14
N LEU A 11 -7.12 5.55 5.03
CA LEU A 11 -7.04 4.10 5.04
C LEU A 11 -5.72 3.59 5.63
N MET A 12 -4.60 4.25 5.30
CA MET A 12 -3.30 3.93 5.88
C MET A 12 -3.28 4.23 7.39
N ARG A 13 -3.80 5.38 7.81
CA ARG A 13 -3.95 5.74 9.23
C ARG A 13 -4.70 4.66 10.00
N ASN A 14 -5.83 4.20 9.48
CA ASN A 14 -6.64 3.16 10.11
C ASN A 14 -5.93 1.79 10.18
N ARG A 15 -4.99 1.52 9.26
CA ARG A 15 -4.31 0.23 9.16
C ARG A 15 -3.02 0.15 9.98
N VAL A 16 -2.22 1.21 9.98
CA VAL A 16 -0.89 1.22 10.62
C VAL A 16 -0.78 2.19 11.80
N GLY A 17 -1.79 3.03 12.04
CA GLY A 17 -1.75 4.07 13.05
C GLY A 17 -0.96 5.31 12.62
N GLU A 18 -1.19 6.43 13.32
CA GLU A 18 -0.62 7.74 12.99
C GLU A 18 0.92 7.77 13.07
N SER A 19 1.49 7.09 14.07
CA SER A 19 2.95 7.04 14.28
C SER A 19 3.69 6.40 13.09
N ILE A 20 3.23 5.24 12.62
CA ILE A 20 3.84 4.54 11.47
C ILE A 20 3.56 5.27 10.16
N LEU A 21 2.39 5.89 10.03
CA LEU A 21 2.04 6.70 8.86
C LEU A 21 3.01 7.86 8.65
N ASN A 22 3.35 8.57 9.73
CA ASN A 22 4.21 9.75 9.70
C ASN A 22 5.72 9.41 9.70
N ASN A 23 6.09 8.14 9.81
CA ASN A 23 7.48 7.71 9.74
C ASN A 23 8.00 7.70 8.30
N LYS A 24 8.90 8.65 7.98
CA LYS A 24 9.50 8.82 6.64
C LYS A 24 10.27 7.59 6.16
N ILE A 25 10.97 6.89 7.06
CA ILE A 25 11.73 5.67 6.72
C ILE A 25 10.75 4.59 6.26
N GLU A 26 9.70 4.36 7.04
CA GLU A 26 8.64 3.39 6.69
C GLU A 26 7.97 3.74 5.35
N ARG A 27 7.72 5.02 5.06
CA ARG A 27 7.13 5.44 3.78
C ARG A 27 8.07 5.15 2.60
N ARG A 28 9.36 5.47 2.75
CA ARG A 28 10.39 5.19 1.72
C ARG A 28 10.50 3.70 1.43
N GLU A 29 10.69 2.88 2.47
CA GLU A 29 10.89 1.44 2.30
C GLU A 29 9.63 0.75 1.75
N ALA A 30 8.45 1.15 2.22
CA ALA A 30 7.19 0.59 1.73
C ALA A 30 6.95 0.95 0.25
N PHE A 31 7.25 2.18 -0.17
CA PHE A 31 7.13 2.60 -1.55
C PHE A 31 8.12 1.84 -2.45
N LEU A 32 9.40 1.77 -2.06
CA LEU A 32 10.45 1.09 -2.84
C LEU A 32 10.06 -0.37 -3.15
N ARG A 33 9.59 -1.11 -2.14
CA ARG A 33 9.14 -2.50 -2.33
C ARG A 33 7.98 -2.63 -3.33
N LYS A 34 7.10 -1.63 -3.43
CA LYS A 34 5.99 -1.63 -4.40
C LYS A 34 6.43 -1.22 -5.79
N ALA A 35 7.34 -0.26 -5.91
CA ALA A 35 7.96 0.08 -7.18
C ALA A 35 8.73 -1.11 -7.77
N LEU A 36 9.51 -1.82 -6.95
CA LEU A 36 10.23 -3.04 -7.37
C LEU A 36 9.27 -4.16 -7.77
N ALA A 37 8.15 -4.34 -7.05
CA ALA A 37 7.14 -5.32 -7.43
C ALA A 37 6.49 -4.98 -8.79
N LEU A 38 6.21 -3.71 -9.06
CA LEU A 38 5.71 -3.26 -10.37
C LEU A 38 6.74 -3.54 -11.47
N TYR A 39 8.00 -3.18 -11.24
CA TYR A 39 9.10 -3.45 -12.17
C TYR A 39 9.22 -4.94 -12.53
N HIS A 40 9.13 -5.83 -11.54
CA HIS A 40 9.16 -7.27 -11.79
C HIS A 40 7.95 -7.79 -12.57
N VAL A 41 6.73 -7.30 -12.29
CA VAL A 41 5.52 -7.68 -13.05
C VAL A 41 5.63 -7.24 -14.52
N MET A 42 6.37 -6.17 -14.79
CA MET A 42 6.66 -5.70 -16.15
C MET A 42 7.82 -6.45 -16.84
N GLY A 43 8.32 -7.55 -16.27
CA GLY A 43 9.40 -8.36 -16.83
C GLY A 43 10.81 -7.93 -16.43
N GLY A 44 10.94 -7.01 -15.47
CA GLY A 44 12.23 -6.56 -14.96
C GLY A 44 12.97 -7.64 -14.17
N THR A 45 14.31 -7.68 -14.33
CA THR A 45 15.18 -8.67 -13.67
C THR A 45 15.95 -8.11 -12.48
N ALA A 46 16.50 -8.98 -11.64
CA ALA A 46 17.32 -8.58 -10.49
C ALA A 46 18.58 -7.81 -10.92
N GLU A 47 19.20 -8.20 -12.04
CA GLU A 47 20.35 -7.53 -12.63
C GLU A 47 19.99 -6.11 -13.07
N GLY A 48 18.81 -5.93 -13.67
CA GLY A 48 18.31 -4.62 -14.04
C GLY A 48 18.06 -3.70 -12.83
N VAL A 49 17.61 -4.24 -11.69
CA VAL A 49 17.51 -3.46 -10.43
C VAL A 49 18.88 -2.99 -9.96
N GLN A 50 19.89 -3.86 -10.01
CA GLN A 50 21.25 -3.49 -9.61
C GLN A 50 21.84 -2.40 -10.52
N ALA A 51 21.62 -2.50 -11.84
CA ALA A 51 22.03 -1.48 -12.79
C ALA A 51 21.35 -0.13 -12.49
N ALA A 52 20.01 -0.13 -12.35
CA ALA A 52 19.26 1.08 -12.04
C ALA A 52 19.69 1.75 -10.72
N THR A 53 20.07 0.95 -9.71
CA THR A 53 20.56 1.48 -8.43
C THR A 53 21.90 2.22 -8.59
N LYS A 54 22.80 1.72 -9.44
CA LYS A 54 24.07 2.39 -9.75
C LYS A 54 23.83 3.71 -10.48
N ASP A 55 22.93 3.71 -11.46
CA ASP A 55 22.59 4.90 -12.23
C ASP A 55 22.02 5.99 -11.30
N VAL A 56 21.04 5.64 -10.45
CA VAL A 56 20.43 6.58 -9.49
C VAL A 56 21.44 7.14 -8.50
N ALA A 57 22.45 6.38 -8.09
CA ALA A 57 23.48 6.84 -7.16
C ALA A 57 24.35 7.99 -7.73
N THR A 58 24.36 8.17 -9.07
CA THR A 58 25.10 9.24 -9.74
C THR A 58 24.26 10.48 -10.02
N LEU A 59 22.94 10.41 -9.82
CA LEU A 59 22.03 11.52 -10.08
C LEU A 59 22.01 12.51 -8.90
N PRO A 60 21.86 13.82 -9.16
CA PRO A 60 21.54 14.79 -8.12
C PRO A 60 20.25 14.38 -7.40
N VAL A 61 20.22 14.53 -6.08
CA VAL A 61 19.04 14.19 -5.27
C VAL A 61 17.98 15.29 -5.46
N PRO A 62 16.84 14.99 -6.12
CA PRO A 62 15.78 15.98 -6.31
C PRO A 62 15.03 16.25 -5.00
N ALA A 63 14.30 17.36 -4.97
CA ALA A 63 13.29 17.60 -3.94
C ALA A 63 12.15 16.57 -4.05
N VAL A 64 11.45 16.34 -2.94
CA VAL A 64 10.44 15.25 -2.84
C VAL A 64 9.28 15.44 -3.82
N ASP A 65 8.81 16.68 -4.00
CA ASP A 65 7.75 17.02 -4.94
C ASP A 65 8.16 16.75 -6.40
N VAL A 66 9.40 17.08 -6.77
CA VAL A 66 9.96 16.77 -8.09
C VAL A 66 10.03 15.24 -8.30
N ALA A 67 10.58 14.50 -7.33
CA ALA A 67 10.66 13.04 -7.40
C ALA A 67 9.28 12.37 -7.51
N VAL A 68 8.28 12.88 -6.79
CA VAL A 68 6.88 12.43 -6.90
C VAL A 68 6.34 12.69 -8.30
N GLY A 69 6.61 13.87 -8.86
CA GLY A 69 6.23 14.22 -10.24
C GLY A 69 6.80 13.25 -11.27
N ASP A 70 8.09 12.93 -11.18
CA ASP A 70 8.77 12.00 -12.09
C ASP A 70 8.16 10.59 -12.04
N VAL A 71 7.90 10.09 -10.83
CA VAL A 71 7.22 8.80 -10.63
C VAL A 71 5.84 8.80 -11.28
N MET A 72 5.05 9.86 -11.06
CA MET A 72 3.71 9.97 -11.62
C MET A 72 3.74 10.04 -13.15
N TYR A 73 4.69 10.78 -13.73
CA TYR A 73 4.89 10.86 -15.18
C TYR A 73 5.24 9.48 -15.79
N LYS A 74 6.13 8.71 -15.15
CA LYS A 74 6.47 7.36 -15.60
C LYS A 74 5.32 6.37 -15.40
N LEU A 75 4.58 6.49 -14.30
CA LEU A 75 3.42 5.63 -14.04
C LEU A 75 2.31 5.85 -15.09
N ALA A 76 2.12 7.08 -15.59
CA ALA A 76 1.19 7.34 -16.67
C ALA A 76 1.58 6.59 -17.96
N ALA A 77 2.87 6.56 -18.31
CA ALA A 77 3.35 5.77 -19.44
C ALA A 77 3.15 4.26 -19.24
N ILE A 78 3.35 3.76 -18.03
CA ILE A 78 3.06 2.36 -17.68
C ILE A 78 1.57 2.06 -17.86
N GLY A 79 0.69 2.92 -17.36
CA GLY A 79 -0.76 2.80 -17.55
C GLY A 79 -1.15 2.75 -19.03
N HIS A 80 -0.54 3.60 -19.85
CA HIS A 80 -0.78 3.60 -21.29
C HIS A 80 -0.36 2.27 -21.95
N VAL A 81 0.84 1.77 -21.67
CA VAL A 81 1.35 0.53 -22.28
C VAL A 81 0.60 -0.70 -21.78
N ALA A 82 0.17 -0.70 -20.52
CA ALA A 82 -0.54 -1.81 -19.91
C ALA A 82 -2.06 -1.77 -20.13
N ASP A 83 -2.58 -0.73 -20.79
CA ASP A 83 -4.03 -0.45 -20.92
C ASP A 83 -4.75 -0.40 -19.56
N ILE A 84 -4.18 0.35 -18.62
CA ILE A 84 -4.67 0.49 -17.25
C ILE A 84 -4.96 1.97 -16.93
N ASP A 85 -6.19 2.24 -16.48
CA ASP A 85 -6.50 3.48 -15.77
C ASP A 85 -5.85 3.45 -14.37
N ILE A 86 -4.76 4.21 -14.23
CA ILE A 86 -3.95 4.25 -13.00
C ILE A 86 -4.72 4.78 -11.79
N ILE A 87 -5.73 5.64 -12.01
CA ILE A 87 -6.56 6.20 -10.94
C ILE A 87 -7.55 5.14 -10.47
N GLN A 88 -8.21 4.44 -11.40
CA GLN A 88 -9.10 3.32 -11.06
C GLN A 88 -8.34 2.16 -10.41
N ALA A 89 -7.13 1.83 -10.87
CA ALA A 89 -6.27 0.87 -10.21
C ALA A 89 -5.96 1.28 -8.75
N GLY A 90 -5.77 2.58 -8.51
CA GLY A 90 -5.67 3.17 -7.18
C GLY A 90 -6.93 2.95 -6.33
N TYR A 91 -8.12 3.27 -6.85
CA TYR A 91 -9.39 3.08 -6.13
C TYR A 91 -9.68 1.61 -5.82
N ASN A 92 -9.43 0.71 -6.77
CA ASN A 92 -9.55 -0.74 -6.56
C ASN A 92 -8.69 -1.22 -5.39
N LYS A 93 -7.51 -0.60 -5.19
CA LYS A 93 -6.66 -0.90 -4.03
C LYS A 93 -7.27 -0.43 -2.72
N LEU A 94 -7.91 0.73 -2.69
CA LEU A 94 -8.60 1.25 -1.51
C LEU A 94 -9.77 0.35 -1.12
N ASP A 95 -10.58 -0.05 -2.09
CA ASP A 95 -11.74 -0.92 -1.86
C ASP A 95 -11.34 -2.29 -1.34
N ALA A 96 -10.32 -2.92 -1.95
CA ALA A 96 -9.79 -4.19 -1.47
C ALA A 96 -9.27 -4.11 -0.03
N ALA A 97 -8.63 -3.00 0.35
CA ALA A 97 -8.14 -2.81 1.71
C ALA A 97 -9.28 -2.51 2.71
N ASN A 98 -10.32 -1.78 2.31
CA ASN A 98 -11.54 -1.56 3.11
C ASN A 98 -12.27 -2.88 3.40
N LEU A 99 -12.45 -3.73 2.38
CA LEU A 99 -13.05 -5.07 2.55
C LEU A 99 -12.25 -5.92 3.55
N HIS A 100 -10.93 -5.84 3.49
CA HIS A 100 -10.06 -6.55 4.44
C HIS A 100 -10.23 -6.06 5.88
N ILE A 101 -10.43 -4.75 6.11
CA ILE A 101 -10.72 -4.20 7.45
C ILE A 101 -12.07 -4.70 7.95
N LEU A 102 -13.12 -4.62 7.12
CA LEU A 102 -14.47 -5.06 7.47
C LEU A 102 -14.50 -6.56 7.82
N SER A 103 -13.80 -7.39 7.05
CA SER A 103 -13.71 -8.83 7.33
C SER A 103 -13.01 -9.13 8.66
N LYS A 104 -11.96 -8.39 9.03
CA LYS A 104 -11.29 -8.50 10.33
C LYS A 104 -12.22 -8.09 11.48
N GLY A 105 -12.96 -6.99 11.32
CA GLY A 105 -13.95 -6.54 12.30
C GLY A 105 -15.03 -7.60 12.56
N LYS A 106 -15.58 -8.20 11.51
CA LYS A 106 -16.56 -9.30 11.63
C LYS A 106 -16.00 -10.50 12.39
N LYS A 107 -14.75 -10.92 12.09
CA LYS A 107 -14.09 -12.04 12.79
C LYS A 107 -13.85 -11.75 14.28
N LEU A 108 -13.48 -10.53 14.63
CA LEU A 108 -13.30 -10.13 16.03
C LEU A 108 -14.61 -10.16 16.81
N LEU A 109 -15.70 -9.64 16.22
CA LEU A 109 -17.03 -9.67 16.83
C LEU A 109 -17.55 -11.10 16.99
N GLN A 110 -17.31 -11.97 16.02
CA GLN A 110 -17.66 -13.38 16.11
C GLN A 110 -16.90 -14.08 17.25
N LYS A 111 -15.58 -13.87 17.34
CA LYS A 111 -14.75 -14.41 18.43
C LYS A 111 -15.20 -13.92 19.82
N GLN A 112 -15.60 -12.65 19.93
CA GLN A 112 -16.16 -12.11 21.17
C GLN A 112 -17.50 -12.76 21.55
N ARG A 113 -18.37 -13.04 20.56
CA ARG A 113 -19.63 -13.76 20.79
C ARG A 113 -19.38 -15.20 21.23
N GLU A 114 -18.50 -15.92 20.54
CA GLU A 114 -18.13 -17.31 20.88
C GLU A 114 -17.54 -17.41 22.30
N ASN A 115 -16.61 -16.50 22.65
CA ASN A 115 -16.05 -16.44 24.00
C ASN A 115 -17.09 -16.13 25.08
N LYS A 116 -18.07 -15.28 24.76
CA LYS A 116 -19.17 -14.95 25.69
C LYS A 116 -20.11 -16.15 25.88
N LEU A 117 -20.41 -16.89 24.81
CA LEU A 117 -21.21 -18.12 24.91
C LEU A 117 -20.47 -19.23 25.68
N SER A 118 -19.17 -19.42 25.48
CA SER A 118 -18.38 -20.42 26.22
C SER A 118 -18.24 -20.10 27.70
N ALA A 119 -18.26 -18.82 28.08
CA ALA A 119 -18.23 -18.38 29.47
C ALA A 119 -19.56 -18.58 30.21
N THR A 120 -20.66 -18.81 29.50
CA THR A 120 -22.01 -19.00 30.08
C THR A 120 -22.45 -20.46 30.19
N THR A 121 -21.68 -21.41 29.68
CA THR A 121 -22.00 -22.85 29.76
C THR A 121 -21.46 -23.43 31.08
N PRO A 122 -22.31 -23.90 32.02
CA PRO A 122 -21.83 -24.52 33.26
C PRO A 122 -21.12 -25.84 32.95
N PRO A 123 -20.11 -26.25 33.76
CA PRO A 123 -19.50 -27.56 33.60
C PRO A 123 -20.56 -28.64 33.83
N ALA A 124 -20.66 -29.59 32.90
CA ALA A 124 -21.52 -30.75 33.03
C ALA A 124 -21.10 -31.54 34.29
N LYS A 125 -22.06 -31.79 35.17
CA LYS A 125 -21.90 -32.64 36.35
C LYS A 125 -21.78 -34.10 35.97
#